data_AF-A0A377FR67-F1
#
_entry.id   AF-A0A377FR67-F1
#
_cell.length_a   1.000
_cell.length_b   1.000
_cell.length_c   1.000
_cell.angle_alpha   90.00
_cell.angle_beta   90.00
_cell.angle_gamma   90.00
#
_symmetry.space_group_name_H-M   'P 1'
#
loop_
_entity.id
_entity.type
_entity.pdbx_description
1 polymer ?
#
loop_
_entity_poly.entity_id
_entity_poly.type
_entity_poly.pdbx_seq_one_letter_code
_entity_poly.pdbx_strand_id
1 'polypeptide(L)'
;MIVRCSHCGHGQFVKDHKFDRHYRAEYETAILVFCDRRCCDSSQVPIPRGYIKLGMWLGGWSLVRLMTTEEYKAMKRTKRILEAGLAQMDTED
;
A
#
# COMPACT_ATOMS: atom_id res chain seq x y z
N MET A 1 5.02 21.32 1.24
CA MET A 1 4.75 20.16 2.12
C MET A 1 5.94 19.21 2.06
N ILE A 2 6.34 18.59 3.18
CA ILE A 2 7.39 17.56 3.20
C ILE A 2 6.75 16.22 3.53
N VAL A 3 6.79 15.30 2.58
CA VAL A 3 6.37 13.90 2.79
C VAL A 3 7.58 13.12 3.31
N ARG A 4 7.40 12.37 4.40
CA ARG A 4 8.48 11.59 5.02
C ARG A 4 8.21 10.09 4.92
N CYS A 5 9.23 9.33 4.56
CA CYS A 5 9.21 7.87 4.56
C CYS A 5 9.20 7.35 5.99
N SER A 6 8.21 6.54 6.35
CA SER A 6 8.06 5.88 7.65
C SER A 6 9.15 4.85 7.95
N HIS A 7 9.85 4.34 6.93
CA HIS A 7 10.90 3.34 7.10
C HIS A 7 12.30 3.95 7.24
N CYS A 8 12.75 4.73 6.25
CA CYS A 8 14.12 5.28 6.23
C CYS A 8 14.22 6.78 6.58
N GLY A 9 13.10 7.44 6.91
CA GLY A 9 13.07 8.85 7.30
C GLY A 9 13.25 9.86 6.16
N HIS A 10 13.48 9.42 4.92
CA HIS A 10 13.68 10.30 3.77
C HIS A 10 12.53 11.30 3.60
N GLY A 11 12.87 12.59 3.52
CA GLY A 11 11.92 13.66 3.23
C GLY A 11 11.99 14.07 1.75
N GLN A 12 10.84 14.14 1.09
CA GLN A 12 10.70 14.74 -0.23
C GLN A 12 9.81 15.99 -0.15
N PHE A 13 10.27 17.08 -0.74
CA PHE A 13 9.47 18.29 -0.89
C PHE A 13 8.45 18.09 -2.02
N VAL A 14 7.19 18.40 -1.72
CA VAL A 14 6.07 18.39 -2.68
C VAL A 14 5.43 19.77 -2.68
N LYS A 15 5.20 20.31 -3.88
CA LYS A 15 4.51 21.60 -4.07
C LYS A 15 3.08 21.50 -3.52
N ASP A 16 2.69 22.46 -2.69
CA ASP A 16 1.43 22.41 -1.93
C ASP A 16 0.20 22.25 -2.82
N HIS A 17 0.09 23.03 -3.90
CA HIS A 17 -1.06 22.93 -4.82
C HIS A 17 -1.20 21.54 -5.48
N LYS A 18 -0.09 20.82 -5.75
CA LYS A 18 -0.15 19.45 -6.28
C LYS A 18 -0.52 18.46 -5.19
N PHE A 19 0.05 18.67 -4.00
CA PHE A 19 -0.20 17.83 -2.84
C PHE A 19 -1.68 17.85 -2.44
N ASP A 20 -2.25 19.04 -2.31
CA ASP A 20 -3.63 19.25 -1.87
C ASP A 20 -4.63 18.65 -2.86
N ARG A 21 -4.37 18.78 -4.16
CA ARG A 21 -5.28 18.33 -5.21
C ARG A 21 -5.33 16.81 -5.38
N HIS A 22 -4.20 16.13 -5.21
CA HIS A 22 -4.07 14.73 -5.65
C HIS A 22 -3.72 13.75 -4.54
N TYR A 23 -3.11 14.21 -3.47
CA TYR A 23 -2.42 13.32 -2.54
C TYR A 23 -2.94 13.45 -1.11
N ARG A 24 -3.32 14.67 -0.69
CA ARG A 24 -3.66 15.00 0.70
C ARG A 24 -4.64 14.03 1.37
N ALA A 25 -5.78 13.73 0.75
CA ALA A 25 -6.81 12.89 1.38
C ALA A 25 -6.30 11.48 1.71
N GLU A 26 -5.51 10.87 0.82
CA GLU A 26 -4.94 9.54 1.06
C GLU A 26 -3.78 9.61 2.05
N TYR A 27 -2.98 10.69 2.02
CA TYR A 27 -1.90 10.91 2.98
C TYR A 27 -2.42 11.04 4.41
N GLU A 28 -3.48 11.81 4.62
CA GLU A 28 -4.05 12.08 5.95
C GLU A 28 -4.67 10.83 6.59
N THR A 29 -5.05 9.84 5.78
CA THR A 29 -5.59 8.55 6.24
C THR A 29 -4.55 7.43 6.25
N ALA A 30 -3.33 7.70 5.78
CA ALA A 30 -2.26 6.73 5.74
C ALA A 30 -1.65 6.52 7.13
N ILE A 31 -1.43 5.25 7.50
CA ILE A 31 -0.68 4.89 8.71
C ILE A 31 0.82 4.77 8.45
N LEU A 32 1.22 4.50 7.20
CA LEU A 32 2.61 4.38 6.77
C LEU A 32 2.77 4.94 5.36
N VAL A 33 3.93 5.52 5.09
CA VAL A 33 4.29 6.04 3.76
C VAL A 33 5.71 5.63 3.44
N PHE A 34 5.96 5.10 2.24
CA PHE A 34 7.27 4.58 1.86
C PHE A 34 7.78 5.24 0.57
N CYS A 35 9.03 5.66 0.60
CA CYS A 35 9.71 6.18 -0.58
C CYS A 35 10.10 5.08 -1.56
N ASP A 36 10.40 5.49 -2.78
CA ASP A 36 10.84 4.65 -3.90
C ASP A 36 12.37 4.54 -4.04
N ARG A 37 13.13 5.10 -3.09
CA ARG A 37 14.59 5.03 -3.13
C ARG A 37 15.06 3.58 -3.08
N ARG A 38 15.96 3.19 -3.99
CA ARG A 38 16.53 1.84 -4.07
C ARG A 38 17.23 1.37 -2.79
N CYS A 39 17.79 2.30 -2.01
CA CYS A 39 18.43 2.00 -0.73
C CYS A 39 17.44 1.82 0.44
N CYS A 40 16.14 1.96 0.20
CA CYS A 40 15.09 1.85 1.20
C CYS A 40 14.23 0.62 0.91
N ASP A 41 14.57 -0.52 1.52
CA ASP A 41 13.77 -1.74 1.41
C ASP A 41 12.64 -1.78 2.46
N SER A 42 11.49 -1.21 2.09
CA SER A 42 10.27 -1.27 2.91
C SER A 42 9.47 -2.57 2.73
N SER A 43 9.95 -3.53 1.94
CA SER A 43 9.21 -4.78 1.66
C SER A 43 9.02 -5.64 2.92
N GLN A 44 9.96 -5.54 3.86
CA GLN A 44 9.94 -6.28 5.12
C GLN A 44 9.00 -5.69 6.17
N VAL A 45 8.42 -4.50 5.92
CA VAL A 45 7.52 -3.87 6.88
C VAL A 45 6.16 -4.58 6.83
N PRO A 46 5.72 -5.25 7.92
CA PRO A 46 4.46 -5.97 7.92
C PRO A 46 3.29 -4.97 7.80
N ILE A 47 2.36 -5.27 6.90
CA ILE A 47 1.13 -4.49 6.75
C ILE A 47 0.07 -5.05 7.72
N PRO A 48 -0.47 -4.25 8.65
CA PRO A 48 -1.48 -4.72 9.59
C PRO A 48 -2.75 -5.21 8.89
N ARG A 49 -3.47 -6.15 9.51
CA ARG A 49 -4.75 -6.65 8.97
C ARG A 49 -5.76 -5.52 8.84
N GLY A 50 -6.48 -5.49 7.72
CA GLY A 50 -7.44 -4.44 7.40
C GLY A 50 -6.83 -3.21 6.72
N TYR A 51 -5.52 -3.19 6.48
CA TYR A 51 -4.83 -2.12 5.76
C TYR A 51 -4.26 -2.62 4.44
N ILE A 52 -4.31 -1.76 3.42
CA ILE A 52 -3.80 -2.03 2.07
C ILE A 52 -2.64 -1.09 1.75
N LYS A 53 -1.63 -1.61 1.06
CA LYS A 53 -0.55 -0.83 0.47
C LYS A 53 -0.93 -0.39 -0.94
N LEU A 54 -1.07 0.92 -1.16
CA LEU A 54 -1.21 1.50 -2.50
C LEU A 54 0.16 1.86 -3.06
N GLY A 55 0.53 1.27 -4.19
CA GLY A 55 1.73 1.63 -4.95
C GLY A 55 1.51 2.87 -5.83
N MET A 56 2.60 3.47 -6.30
CA MET A 56 2.61 4.58 -7.26
C MET A 56 1.80 5.83 -6.86
N TRP A 57 1.58 6.02 -5.56
CA TRP A 57 0.77 7.11 -5.04
C TRP A 57 1.41 8.49 -5.32
N LEU A 58 2.71 8.63 -5.14
CA LEU A 58 3.47 9.84 -5.48
C LEU A 58 4.61 9.45 -6.44
N GLY A 59 4.24 9.11 -7.67
CA GLY A 59 5.15 8.63 -8.72
C GLY A 59 5.61 7.20 -8.44
N GLY A 60 6.61 7.02 -7.59
CA GLY A 60 7.08 5.71 -7.14
C GLY A 60 6.75 5.39 -5.69
N TRP A 61 6.33 6.39 -4.89
CA TRP A 61 6.07 6.18 -3.47
C TRP A 61 4.83 5.31 -3.25
N SER A 62 4.75 4.71 -2.07
CA SER A 62 3.58 3.94 -1.65
C SER A 62 3.06 4.44 -0.31
N LEU A 63 1.77 4.20 -0.05
CA LEU A 63 1.14 4.49 1.23
C LEU A 63 0.41 3.25 1.73
N VAL A 64 0.18 3.17 3.03
CA VAL A 64 -0.61 2.13 3.67
C VAL A 64 -1.81 2.80 4.33
N ARG A 65 -3.01 2.45 3.92
CA ARG A 65 -4.26 3.02 4.46
C ARG A 65 -5.25 1.93 4.83
N LEU A 66 -6.28 2.31 5.59
CA LEU A 66 -7.39 1.42 5.87
C LEU A 66 -8.05 0.99 4.55
N MET A 67 -8.38 -0.30 4.46
CA MET A 67 -9.14 -0.85 3.35
C MET A 67 -10.56 -0.32 3.37
N THR A 68 -11.12 -0.09 2.19
CA THR A 68 -12.56 0.03 2.05
C THR A 68 -13.22 -1.34 2.23
N THR A 69 -14.52 -1.33 2.50
CA THR A 69 -15.30 -2.57 2.62
C THR A 69 -15.26 -3.37 1.31
N GLU A 70 -15.26 -2.67 0.17
CA GLU A 70 -15.19 -3.23 -1.17
C GLU A 70 -13.83 -3.90 -1.41
N GLU A 71 -12.73 -3.25 -1.06
CA GLU A 71 -11.38 -3.82 -1.15
C GLU A 71 -11.24 -5.06 -0.27
N TYR A 72 -11.74 -5.00 0.96
CA TYR A 72 -11.72 -6.13 1.87
C TYR A 72 -12.50 -7.33 1.31
N LYS A 73 -13.71 -7.10 0.79
CA LYS A 73 -14.53 -8.13 0.13
C LYS A 73 -13.82 -8.72 -1.09
N ALA A 74 -13.23 -7.87 -1.92
CA ALA A 74 -12.50 -8.28 -3.12
C ALA A 74 -11.32 -9.19 -2.76
N MET A 75 -10.48 -8.79 -1.80
CA MET A 75 -9.37 -9.62 -1.35
C MET A 75 -9.82 -10.97 -0.78
N LYS A 76 -10.89 -10.98 0.03
CA LYS A 76 -11.44 -12.22 0.58
C LYS A 76 -11.91 -13.16 -0.54
N ARG A 77 -12.51 -12.61 -1.61
CA ARG A 77 -12.91 -13.38 -2.78
C ARG A 77 -11.70 -13.93 -3.53
N THR A 78 -10.68 -13.12 -3.80
CA THR A 78 -9.45 -13.55 -4.46
C THR A 78 -8.75 -14.66 -3.69
N LYS A 79 -8.67 -14.53 -2.36
CA LYS A 79 -8.09 -15.56 -1.49
C LYS A 79 -8.81 -16.91 -1.64
N ARG A 80 -10.15 -16.90 -1.65
CA ARG A 80 -10.95 -18.12 -1.84
C ARG A 80 -10.72 -18.77 -3.21
N ILE A 81 -10.59 -17.97 -4.26
CA ILE A 81 -10.32 -18.48 -5.62
C ILE A 81 -8.95 -19.15 -5.66
N LEU A 82 -7.94 -18.51 -5.07
CA LEU A 82 -6.59 -19.07 -4.98
C LEU A 82 -6.57 -20.39 -4.20
N GLU A 83 -7.19 -20.43 -3.02
CA GLU A 83 -7.29 -21.64 -2.20
C GLU A 83 -8.01 -22.78 -2.92
N ALA A 84 -9.10 -22.47 -3.65
CA ALA A 84 -9.81 -23.47 -4.44
C ALA A 84 -8.98 -24.01 -5.61
N GLY A 85 -8.21 -23.15 -6.30
CA GLY A 85 -7.32 -23.57 -7.38
C GLY A 85 -6.18 -24.46 -6.88
N LEU A 86 -5.55 -24.09 -5.74
CA LEU A 86 -4.50 -24.92 -5.13
C LEU A 86 -5.03 -26.29 -4.70
N ALA A 87 -6.22 -26.34 -4.10
CA ALA A 87 -6.83 -27.60 -3.70
C ALA A 87 -7.16 -28.54 -4.88
N GLN A 88 -7.46 -27.99 -6.07
CA GLN A 88 -7.68 -28.79 -7.28
C GLN A 88 -6.38 -29.42 -7.78
N MET A 89 -5.28 -28.67 -7.72
CA MET A 89 -3.95 -29.17 -8.12
C MET A 89 -3.47 -30.30 -7.20
N ASP A 90 -3.72 -30.19 -5.89
CA ASP A 90 -3.33 -31.22 -4.91
C ASP A 90 -4.14 -32.52 -5.01
N THR A 91 -5.27 -32.52 -5.72
CA THR A 91 -6.12 -33.72 -5.95
C THR A 91 -5.84 -34.44 -7.27
N GLU A 92 -4.97 -33.90 -8.12
CA GLU A 92 -4.61 -34.48 -9.42
C GLU A 92 -3.26 -35.25 -9.40
N ASP A 93 -2.62 -35.33 -8.23
CA ASP A 93 -1.47 -36.22 -7.91
C ASP A 93 -1.92 -37.48 -7.13
#